data_AF-A0A6I3SNB7-F1
#
_entry.id   AF-A0A6I3SNB7-F1
#
_cell.length_a   1.000
_cell.length_b   1.000
_cell.length_c   1.000
_cell.angle_alpha   90.00
_cell.angle_beta   90.00
_cell.angle_gamma   90.00
#
_symmetry.space_group_name_H-M   'P 1'
#
loop_
_entity.id
_entity.type
_entity.pdbx_description
1 polymer ?
#
loop_
_entity_poly.entity_id
_entity_poly.type
_entity_poly.pdbx_seq_one_letter_code
_entity_poly.pdbx_strand_id
1 'polypeptide(L)'
;MNLSKKTIVLLMCLVFLFSVNTSAFACPTHEFKVLKDDGNIRQISTVCNNVEIYAELNTVAYQVSLSTVDSMKIEKKYKVNIETFLDGVLSGSLIDLETNEVHVIGQSDIVLPISDEAIKAVLTYLFIDEQYNRQIIVSDGIMYLDTPWVMAVLNRYDSKFYYCAIVHNGHTYIGPGLTTNEALERVKLGKDVFGQTQSYAMVIANLAGGGYTNPEIHGNIPFYFYHYHPKSGTNIMPAQCFYAANTPIR
;
A
#
# COMPACT_ATOMS: atom_id res chain seq x y z
N MET A 1 58.49 -32.50 7.96
CA MET A 1 57.62 -31.91 6.91
C MET A 1 57.24 -30.51 7.35
N ASN A 2 57.81 -29.50 6.72
CA ASN A 2 57.55 -28.08 7.03
C ASN A 2 56.22 -27.67 6.39
N LEU A 3 55.15 -27.63 7.18
CA LEU A 3 53.90 -27.00 6.77
C LEU A 3 54.20 -25.51 6.53
N SER A 4 54.16 -25.08 5.26
CA SER A 4 54.47 -23.70 4.92
C SER A 4 53.44 -22.76 5.55
N LYS A 5 53.90 -21.59 6.03
CA LYS A 5 53.07 -20.53 6.63
C LYS A 5 51.87 -20.10 5.76
N LYS A 6 51.86 -20.45 4.47
CA LYS A 6 50.75 -20.19 3.55
C LYS A 6 49.52 -21.09 3.80
N THR A 7 49.69 -22.26 4.42
CA THR A 7 48.59 -23.21 4.70
C THR A 7 47.75 -22.78 5.90
N ILE A 8 48.32 -22.01 6.84
CA ILE A 8 47.62 -21.53 8.04
C ILE A 8 46.71 -20.34 7.71
N VAL A 9 47.09 -19.49 6.75
CA VAL A 9 46.26 -18.36 6.30
C VAL A 9 45.01 -18.84 5.54
N LEU A 10 45.12 -19.93 4.77
CA LEU A 10 43.99 -20.47 4.02
C LEU A 10 42.93 -21.12 4.94
N LEU A 11 43.34 -21.64 6.11
CA LEU A 11 42.41 -22.21 7.09
C LEU A 11 41.72 -21.13 7.94
N MET A 12 42.36 -19.96 8.16
CA MET A 12 41.72 -18.82 8.83
C MET A 12 40.69 -18.08 7.97
N CYS A 13 40.80 -18.13 6.64
CA CYS A 13 39.76 -17.60 5.74
C CYS A 13 38.55 -18.53 5.61
N LEU A 14 38.70 -19.83 5.91
CA LEU A 14 37.60 -20.79 5.80
C LEU A 14 36.66 -20.78 7.02
N VAL A 15 37.11 -20.26 8.17
CA VAL A 15 36.30 -20.15 9.40
C VAL A 15 35.45 -18.87 9.43
N PHE A 16 35.70 -17.92 8.53
CA PHE A 16 34.87 -16.71 8.36
C PHE A 16 33.73 -16.85 7.34
N LEU A 17 33.54 -18.04 6.75
CA LEU A 17 32.41 -18.33 5.85
C LEU A 17 31.20 -18.96 6.54
N PHE A 18 31.22 -19.11 7.88
CA PHE A 18 30.12 -19.71 8.65
C PHE A 18 29.72 -18.86 9.87
N SER A 19 29.55 -17.55 9.67
CA SER A 19 28.89 -16.69 10.66
C SER A 19 27.94 -15.69 10.00
N VAL A 20 27.12 -16.17 9.07
CA VAL A 20 25.75 -15.65 8.96
C VAL A 20 24.88 -16.45 9.92
N ASN A 21 24.90 -16.06 11.19
CA ASN A 21 23.73 -16.25 12.05
C ASN A 21 22.67 -15.24 11.61
N THR A 22 22.13 -15.41 10.41
CA THR A 22 20.72 -15.12 10.23
C THR A 22 20.02 -16.34 10.80
N SER A 23 19.70 -16.31 12.09
CA SER A 23 18.49 -16.98 12.54
C SER A 23 17.33 -16.25 11.85
N ALA A 24 17.17 -16.52 10.56
CA ALA A 24 15.89 -16.42 9.90
C ALA A 24 15.05 -17.44 10.65
N PHE A 25 14.39 -16.96 11.71
CA PHE A 25 13.20 -17.62 12.22
C PHE A 25 12.20 -17.55 11.08
N ALA A 26 12.30 -18.52 10.16
CA ALA A 26 11.27 -18.78 9.20
C ALA A 26 10.04 -19.18 10.03
N CYS A 27 9.15 -18.22 10.27
CA CYS A 27 7.86 -18.47 10.89
C CYS A 27 7.09 -19.34 9.89
N PRO A 28 6.93 -20.65 10.14
CA PRO A 28 6.39 -21.56 9.14
C PRO A 28 4.90 -21.26 9.03
N THR A 29 4.47 -20.80 7.86
CA THR A 29 3.06 -20.56 7.49
C THR A 29 2.25 -19.80 8.54
N HIS A 30 2.17 -18.48 8.39
CA HIS A 30 1.24 -17.67 9.18
C HIS A 30 -0.20 -18.12 8.91
N GLU A 31 -0.77 -18.93 9.81
CA GLU A 31 -2.20 -19.22 9.79
C GLU A 31 -2.96 -17.97 10.24
N PHE A 32 -3.50 -17.24 9.27
CA PHE A 32 -4.32 -16.07 9.52
C PHE A 32 -5.76 -16.47 9.79
N LYS A 33 -6.30 -15.97 10.91
CA LYS A 33 -7.73 -16.03 11.22
C LYS A 33 -8.36 -14.67 10.92
N VAL A 34 -9.36 -14.65 10.04
CA VAL A 34 -10.18 -13.45 9.81
C VAL A 34 -11.13 -13.27 11.00
N LEU A 35 -11.02 -12.14 11.68
CA LEU A 35 -11.88 -11.78 12.81
C LEU A 35 -13.09 -10.95 12.34
N LYS A 36 -12.88 -10.11 11.32
CA LYS A 36 -13.88 -9.24 10.73
C LYS A 36 -13.52 -8.89 9.28
N ASP A 37 -14.50 -8.89 8.38
CA ASP A 37 -14.40 -8.28 7.05
C ASP A 37 -15.79 -7.79 6.63
N ASP A 38 -16.01 -6.48 6.68
CA ASP A 38 -17.27 -5.83 6.29
C ASP A 38 -17.11 -4.85 5.11
N GLY A 39 -15.96 -4.88 4.45
CA GLY A 39 -15.61 -3.95 3.38
C GLY A 39 -15.27 -2.52 3.84
N ASN A 40 -15.45 -2.15 5.11
CA ASN A 40 -14.86 -0.93 5.68
C ASN A 40 -13.63 -1.28 6.50
N ILE A 41 -13.77 -2.32 7.31
CA ILE A 41 -12.79 -2.81 8.26
C ILE A 41 -12.48 -4.26 7.93
N ARG A 42 -11.19 -4.58 7.85
CA ARG A 42 -10.67 -5.95 7.81
C ARG A 42 -9.77 -6.16 9.02
N GLN A 43 -10.13 -7.10 9.89
CA GLN A 43 -9.37 -7.49 11.07
C GLN A 43 -8.93 -8.94 10.96
N ILE A 44 -7.66 -9.18 11.25
CA ILE A 44 -7.07 -10.51 11.25
C ILE A 44 -6.29 -10.73 12.54
N SER A 45 -6.09 -12.00 12.87
CA SER A 45 -5.12 -12.42 13.88
C SER A 45 -4.23 -13.54 13.37
N THR A 46 -2.99 -13.58 13.84
CA THR A 46 -2.06 -14.71 13.64
C THR A 46 -1.22 -14.90 14.89
N VAL A 47 -0.58 -16.05 15.03
CA VAL A 47 0.45 -16.27 16.06
C VAL A 47 1.80 -16.43 15.36
N CYS A 48 2.83 -15.76 15.85
CA CYS A 48 4.20 -16.01 15.42
C CYS A 48 5.13 -15.96 16.64
N ASN A 49 5.99 -16.97 16.80
CA ASN A 49 6.95 -17.06 17.91
C ASN A 49 6.32 -16.85 19.32
N ASN A 50 5.14 -17.44 19.56
CA ASN A 50 4.35 -17.28 20.80
C ASN A 50 3.84 -15.85 21.08
N VAL A 51 3.83 -14.98 20.06
CA VAL A 51 3.21 -13.66 20.12
C VAL A 51 1.95 -13.68 19.27
N GLU A 52 0.81 -13.36 19.89
CA GLU A 52 -0.44 -13.13 19.18
C GLU A 52 -0.38 -11.76 18.53
N ILE A 53 -0.66 -11.68 17.24
CA ILE A 53 -0.67 -10.44 16.46
C ILE A 53 -2.09 -10.19 15.99
N TYR A 54 -2.58 -8.99 16.21
CA TYR A 54 -3.86 -8.50 15.71
C TYR A 54 -3.58 -7.34 14.77
N ALA A 55 -4.20 -7.34 13.60
CA ALA A 55 -4.01 -6.28 12.64
C ALA A 55 -5.35 -5.85 12.05
N GLU A 56 -5.51 -4.55 11.87
CA GLU A 56 -6.72 -3.93 11.34
C GLU A 56 -6.35 -3.02 10.18
N LEU A 57 -7.05 -3.20 9.07
CA LEU A 57 -7.12 -2.27 7.96
C LEU A 57 -8.48 -1.54 8.02
N ASN A 58 -8.43 -0.21 8.06
CA ASN A 58 -9.58 0.66 7.89
C ASN A 58 -9.50 1.35 6.52
N THR A 59 -10.31 0.89 5.58
CA THR A 59 -10.33 1.38 4.20
C THR A 59 -11.01 2.72 4.02
N VAL A 60 -11.81 3.16 5.01
CA VAL A 60 -12.43 4.50 5.00
C VAL A 60 -11.41 5.54 5.46
N ALA A 61 -10.66 5.22 6.51
CA ALA A 61 -9.63 6.09 7.07
C ALA A 61 -8.28 5.98 6.35
N TYR A 62 -8.12 4.99 5.46
CA TYR A 62 -6.85 4.64 4.80
C TYR A 62 -5.72 4.39 5.81
N GLN A 63 -6.03 3.62 6.87
CA GLN A 63 -5.13 3.40 8.00
C GLN A 63 -4.97 1.92 8.33
N VAL A 64 -3.78 1.58 8.83
CA VAL A 64 -3.46 0.27 9.39
C VAL A 64 -3.04 0.43 10.84
N SER A 65 -3.54 -0.45 11.70
CA SER A 65 -3.08 -0.57 13.08
C SER A 65 -2.70 -2.02 13.39
N LEU A 66 -1.77 -2.17 14.32
CA LEU A 66 -1.26 -3.47 14.74
C LEU A 66 -1.20 -3.50 16.26
N SER A 67 -1.58 -4.62 16.88
CA SER A 67 -1.28 -4.90 18.27
C SER A 67 -0.69 -6.29 18.46
N THR A 68 0.08 -6.45 19.54
CA THR A 68 0.75 -7.70 19.87
C THR A 68 0.49 -8.06 21.31
N VAL A 69 0.26 -9.34 21.61
CA VAL A 69 0.15 -9.87 22.96
C VAL A 69 1.17 -10.97 23.14
N ASP A 70 2.12 -10.77 24.06
CA ASP A 70 3.16 -11.76 24.33
C ASP A 70 2.69 -12.88 25.29
N SER A 71 3.59 -13.81 25.60
CA SER A 71 3.32 -14.92 26.52
C SER A 71 3.05 -14.48 27.96
N MET A 72 3.48 -13.28 28.35
CA MET A 72 3.20 -12.65 29.64
C MET A 72 1.90 -11.83 29.62
N LYS A 73 1.16 -11.87 28.50
CA LYS A 73 -0.08 -11.10 28.27
C LYS A 73 0.13 -9.58 28.31
N ILE A 74 1.33 -9.12 27.98
CA ILE A 74 1.62 -7.70 27.77
C ILE A 74 1.15 -7.33 26.37
N GLU A 75 0.23 -6.36 26.29
CA GLU A 75 -0.26 -5.81 25.03
C GLU A 75 0.58 -4.59 24.62
N LYS A 76 1.04 -4.57 23.37
CA LYS A 76 1.57 -3.37 22.72
C LYS A 76 0.73 -3.00 21.51
N LYS A 77 0.57 -1.70 21.27
CA LYS A 77 -0.22 -1.16 20.14
C LYS A 77 0.65 -0.24 19.29
N TYR A 78 0.47 -0.36 17.99
CA TYR A 78 1.27 0.31 17.00
C TYR A 78 0.38 1.00 15.97
N LYS A 79 0.73 2.24 15.63
CA LYS A 79 0.30 2.84 14.36
C LYS A 79 1.28 2.40 13.28
N VAL A 80 0.76 1.90 12.17
CA VAL A 80 1.58 1.49 11.02
C VAL A 80 1.60 2.62 10.00
N ASN A 81 2.78 3.16 9.73
CA ASN A 81 3.01 4.12 8.65
C ASN A 81 3.67 3.37 7.50
N ILE A 82 2.96 3.20 6.39
CA ILE A 82 3.48 2.51 5.20
C ILE A 82 3.83 3.57 4.18
N GLU A 83 5.07 3.55 3.69
CA GLU A 83 5.54 4.49 2.65
C GLU A 83 5.39 3.87 1.27
N THR A 84 5.78 2.61 1.13
CA THR A 84 5.66 1.84 -0.12
C THR A 84 5.15 0.44 0.20
N PHE A 85 4.15 -0.01 -0.57
CA PHE A 85 3.74 -1.40 -0.71
C PHE A 85 3.36 -1.60 -2.17
N LEU A 86 4.37 -1.90 -2.99
CA LEU A 86 4.24 -1.95 -4.44
C LEU A 86 5.33 -2.86 -5.01
N ASP A 87 5.02 -3.70 -6.00
CA ASP A 87 5.99 -4.57 -6.69
C ASP A 87 6.87 -5.42 -5.75
N GLY A 88 6.28 -5.93 -4.67
CA GLY A 88 6.99 -6.73 -3.67
C GLY A 88 7.91 -5.93 -2.74
N VAL A 89 7.94 -4.61 -2.87
CA VAL A 89 8.66 -3.69 -1.98
C VAL A 89 7.73 -3.25 -0.85
N LEU A 90 8.14 -3.48 0.39
CA LEU A 90 7.53 -2.88 1.58
C LEU A 90 8.55 -1.97 2.27
N SER A 91 8.18 -0.72 2.48
CA SER A 91 8.90 0.22 3.36
C SER A 91 7.92 0.98 4.26
N GLY A 92 8.37 1.33 5.45
CA GLY A 92 7.55 2.03 6.43
C GLY A 92 8.08 1.92 7.85
N SER A 93 7.25 2.27 8.81
CA SER A 93 7.56 2.23 10.23
C SER A 93 6.35 1.85 11.08
N LEU A 94 6.65 1.32 12.27
CA LEU A 94 5.71 1.16 13.37
C LEU A 94 5.98 2.25 14.40
N ILE A 95 4.93 2.90 14.89
CA ILE A 95 5.02 3.84 16.00
C ILE A 95 4.35 3.20 17.21
N ASP A 96 5.12 2.89 18.25
CA ASP A 96 4.58 2.41 19.54
C ASP A 96 3.73 3.53 20.15
N LEU A 97 2.45 3.25 20.41
CA LEU A 97 1.49 4.25 20.87
C LEU A 97 1.66 4.64 22.34
N GLU A 98 2.39 3.84 23.12
CA GLU A 98 2.69 4.15 24.53
C GLU A 98 3.95 5.02 24.64
N THR A 99 5.01 4.64 23.92
CA THR A 99 6.32 5.29 24.04
C THR A 99 6.59 6.35 22.97
N ASN A 100 5.84 6.36 21.88
CA ASN A 100 6.11 7.10 20.64
C ASN A 100 7.43 6.72 19.95
N GLU A 101 8.02 5.57 20.31
CA GLU A 101 9.20 5.06 19.62
C GLU A 101 8.84 4.66 18.18
N VAL A 102 9.71 5.04 17.24
CA VAL A 102 9.56 4.74 15.81
C VAL A 102 10.48 3.60 15.44
N HIS A 103 9.91 2.56 14.84
CA HIS A 103 10.62 1.36 14.42
C HIS A 103 10.51 1.20 12.91
N VAL A 104 11.63 1.36 12.20
CA VAL A 104 11.67 1.24 10.74
C VAL A 104 11.63 -0.24 10.36
N ILE A 105 10.72 -0.61 9.46
CA ILE A 105 10.57 -1.98 8.97
C ILE A 105 11.79 -2.33 8.12
N GLY A 106 12.48 -3.43 8.44
CA GLY A 106 13.69 -3.86 7.74
C GLY A 106 15.01 -3.40 8.37
N GLN A 107 14.97 -2.70 9.51
CA GLN A 107 16.17 -2.27 10.23
C GLN A 107 16.45 -3.19 11.43
N SER A 108 17.63 -3.82 11.45
CA SER A 108 18.00 -4.91 12.36
C SER A 108 18.25 -4.53 13.83
N ASP A 109 18.27 -3.25 14.16
CA ASP A 109 18.83 -2.76 15.43
C ASP A 109 17.80 -2.65 16.56
N ILE A 110 16.57 -3.12 16.35
CA ILE A 110 15.44 -2.91 17.25
C ILE A 110 14.84 -4.25 17.69
N VAL A 111 14.68 -4.42 19.00
CA VAL A 111 14.00 -5.58 19.62
C VAL A 111 12.50 -5.28 19.70
N LEU A 112 11.75 -5.67 18.66
CA LEU A 112 10.30 -5.73 18.70
C LEU A 112 9.82 -7.13 19.14
N PRO A 113 8.63 -7.25 19.74
CA PRO A 113 8.00 -8.55 19.99
C PRO A 113 7.60 -9.28 18.69
N ILE A 114 7.69 -8.60 17.54
CA ILE A 114 7.34 -9.11 16.20
C ILE A 114 8.51 -8.93 15.23
N SER A 115 8.74 -9.91 14.38
CA SER A 115 9.78 -9.83 13.34
C SER A 115 9.30 -9.08 12.11
N ASP A 116 10.24 -8.55 11.32
CA ASP A 116 9.96 -7.90 10.04
C ASP A 116 9.24 -8.84 9.07
N GLU A 117 9.56 -10.13 9.07
CA GLU A 117 8.87 -11.15 8.27
C GLU A 117 7.40 -11.29 8.68
N ALA A 118 7.10 -11.29 9.98
CA ALA A 118 5.73 -11.34 10.47
C ALA A 118 4.95 -10.09 10.08
N ILE A 119 5.56 -8.91 10.18
CA ILE A 119 4.96 -7.63 9.73
C ILE A 119 4.66 -7.69 8.23
N LYS A 120 5.63 -8.12 7.41
CA LYS A 120 5.46 -8.28 5.96
C LYS A 120 4.31 -9.22 5.61
N ALA A 121 4.23 -10.36 6.28
CA ALA A 121 3.17 -11.34 6.04
C ALA A 121 1.79 -10.80 6.45
N VAL A 122 1.69 -10.17 7.62
CA VAL A 122 0.45 -9.53 8.11
C VAL A 122 -0.05 -8.47 7.13
N LEU A 123 0.84 -7.57 6.69
CA LEU A 123 0.47 -6.50 5.75
C LEU A 123 0.09 -7.05 4.37
N THR A 124 0.82 -8.06 3.89
CA THR A 124 0.49 -8.75 2.63
C THR A 124 -0.91 -9.37 2.69
N TYR A 125 -1.22 -10.07 3.78
CA TYR A 125 -2.53 -10.70 3.95
C TYR A 125 -3.65 -9.66 4.10
N LEU A 126 -3.41 -8.52 4.76
CA LEU A 126 -4.39 -7.44 4.84
C LEU A 126 -4.66 -6.82 3.47
N PHE A 127 -3.61 -6.59 2.67
CA PHE A 127 -3.68 -5.81 1.43
C PHE A 127 -4.06 -6.61 0.21
N ILE A 128 -3.87 -7.94 0.25
CA ILE A 128 -4.24 -8.83 -0.84
C ILE A 128 -5.40 -9.71 -0.38
N ASP A 129 -6.45 -9.74 -1.18
CA ASP A 129 -7.57 -10.64 -1.02
C ASP A 129 -7.78 -11.42 -2.31
N GLU A 130 -7.24 -12.63 -2.35
CA GLU A 130 -7.32 -13.50 -3.53
C GLU A 130 -8.75 -13.96 -3.82
N GLN A 131 -9.58 -14.15 -2.78
CA GLN A 131 -10.96 -14.63 -2.94
C GLN A 131 -11.81 -13.65 -3.74
N TYR A 132 -11.63 -12.35 -3.47
CA TYR A 132 -12.39 -11.29 -4.13
C TYR A 132 -11.56 -10.54 -5.19
N ASN A 133 -10.37 -11.03 -5.51
CA ASN A 133 -9.39 -10.40 -6.41
C ASN A 133 -9.20 -8.90 -6.10
N ARG A 134 -8.95 -8.59 -4.83
CA ARG A 134 -8.78 -7.22 -4.36
C ARG A 134 -7.35 -6.96 -3.92
N GLN A 135 -6.85 -5.78 -4.25
CA GLN A 135 -5.50 -5.37 -3.88
C GLN A 135 -5.48 -3.94 -3.33
N ILE A 136 -4.59 -3.71 -2.39
CA ILE A 136 -4.18 -2.39 -1.92
C ILE A 136 -2.72 -2.22 -2.27
N ILE A 137 -2.40 -1.05 -2.82
CA ILE A 137 -1.02 -0.62 -3.03
C ILE A 137 -0.77 0.67 -2.25
N VAL A 138 0.48 0.89 -1.86
CA VAL A 138 0.89 2.13 -1.20
C VAL A 138 2.06 2.71 -1.98
N SER A 139 1.94 3.99 -2.35
CA SER A 139 2.98 4.75 -3.04
C SER A 139 3.02 6.16 -2.50
N ASP A 140 4.21 6.70 -2.25
CA ASP A 140 4.42 8.01 -1.62
C ASP A 140 3.63 8.16 -0.29
N GLY A 141 3.48 7.08 0.48
CA GLY A 141 2.70 7.07 1.73
C GLY A 141 1.19 7.17 1.55
N ILE A 142 0.68 7.13 0.31
CA ILE A 142 -0.75 7.17 0.00
C ILE A 142 -1.20 5.74 -0.30
N MET A 143 -2.22 5.29 0.42
CA MET A 143 -2.87 4.02 0.19
C MET A 143 -3.90 4.14 -0.94
N TYR A 144 -3.82 3.24 -1.91
CA TYR A 144 -4.74 3.16 -3.04
C TYR A 144 -5.41 1.79 -3.08
N LEU A 145 -6.72 1.79 -3.25
CA LEU A 145 -7.57 0.62 -3.31
C LEU A 145 -7.84 0.27 -4.78
N ASP A 146 -7.77 -1.01 -5.12
CA ASP A 146 -8.16 -1.48 -6.45
C ASP A 146 -9.68 -1.32 -6.69
N THR A 147 -10.06 -1.24 -7.96
CA THR A 147 -11.38 -0.88 -8.46
C THR A 147 -12.56 -1.72 -7.92
N PRO A 148 -12.43 -3.03 -7.62
CA PRO A 148 -13.49 -3.77 -6.93
C PRO A 148 -13.87 -3.17 -5.56
N TRP A 149 -12.94 -2.56 -4.82
CA TRP A 149 -13.26 -1.76 -3.63
C TRP A 149 -13.86 -0.41 -4.00
N VAL A 150 -13.43 0.16 -5.12
CA VAL A 150 -13.87 1.48 -5.58
C VAL A 150 -15.35 1.51 -5.85
N MET A 151 -15.98 0.46 -6.38
CA MET A 151 -17.44 0.45 -6.52
C MET A 151 -18.15 0.59 -5.17
N ALA A 152 -17.58 0.05 -4.09
CA ALA A 152 -18.07 0.28 -2.73
C ALA A 152 -17.72 1.68 -2.20
N VAL A 153 -16.58 2.28 -2.61
CA VAL A 153 -16.20 3.68 -2.29
C VAL A 153 -17.09 4.68 -3.04
N LEU A 154 -17.41 4.43 -4.30
CA LEU A 154 -18.34 5.22 -5.11
C LEU A 154 -19.74 5.14 -4.53
N ASN A 155 -20.22 3.95 -4.15
CA ASN A 155 -21.50 3.79 -3.44
C ASN A 155 -21.51 4.41 -2.04
N ARG A 156 -20.34 4.67 -1.43
CA ARG A 156 -20.22 5.33 -0.12
C ARG A 156 -20.37 6.86 -0.19
N TYR A 157 -20.51 7.45 -1.39
CA TYR A 157 -20.84 8.87 -1.67
C TYR A 157 -20.68 9.82 -0.48
N ASP A 158 -19.47 9.93 0.05
CA ASP A 158 -19.13 11.11 0.82
C ASP A 158 -19.15 12.31 -0.14
N SER A 159 -19.36 13.48 0.41
CA SER A 159 -19.40 14.83 -0.17
C SER A 159 -18.24 15.24 -1.10
N LYS A 160 -17.33 14.32 -1.45
CA LYS A 160 -16.11 14.58 -2.22
C LYS A 160 -16.32 14.32 -3.71
N PHE A 161 -15.80 15.24 -4.52
CA PHE A 161 -15.94 15.20 -5.98
C PHE A 161 -14.70 14.59 -6.68
N TYR A 162 -13.57 14.57 -5.98
CA TYR A 162 -12.27 14.15 -6.51
C TYR A 162 -11.58 13.21 -5.54
N TYR A 163 -10.74 12.32 -6.07
CA TYR A 163 -9.93 11.36 -5.32
C TYR A 163 -8.54 11.25 -5.94
N CYS A 164 -7.55 10.87 -5.12
CA CYS A 164 -6.25 10.43 -5.62
C CYS A 164 -6.43 9.24 -6.57
N ALA A 165 -5.69 9.23 -7.68
CA ALA A 165 -5.57 8.05 -8.52
C ALA A 165 -4.11 7.76 -8.86
N ILE A 166 -3.84 6.51 -9.23
CA ILE A 166 -2.63 6.07 -9.91
C ILE A 166 -2.97 4.92 -10.88
N VAL A 167 -2.22 4.82 -11.96
CA VAL A 167 -2.20 3.63 -12.82
C VAL A 167 -1.02 2.76 -12.44
N HIS A 168 -1.28 1.48 -12.21
CA HIS A 168 -0.24 0.48 -12.00
C HIS A 168 -0.64 -0.83 -12.66
N ASN A 169 0.28 -1.43 -13.44
CA ASN A 169 0.05 -2.67 -14.21
C ASN A 169 -1.25 -2.66 -15.05
N GLY A 170 -1.61 -1.50 -15.59
CA GLY A 170 -2.83 -1.33 -16.40
C GLY A 170 -4.12 -1.23 -15.59
N HIS A 171 -4.07 -1.20 -14.26
CA HIS A 171 -5.24 -0.99 -13.40
C HIS A 171 -5.22 0.43 -12.82
N THR A 172 -6.39 1.06 -12.72
CA THR A 172 -6.58 2.29 -11.97
C THR A 172 -6.85 1.96 -10.50
N TYR A 173 -6.02 2.49 -9.60
CA TYR A 173 -6.24 2.42 -8.15
C TYR A 173 -6.64 3.79 -7.64
N ILE A 174 -7.54 3.82 -6.66
CA ILE A 174 -8.11 5.07 -6.13
C ILE A 174 -7.82 5.18 -4.64
N GLY A 175 -7.31 6.34 -4.26
CA GLY A 175 -6.92 6.66 -2.90
C GLY A 175 -7.89 7.63 -2.22
N PRO A 176 -7.41 8.34 -1.18
CA PRO A 176 -8.22 9.28 -0.40
C PRO A 176 -8.89 10.37 -1.25
N GLY A 177 -10.01 10.88 -0.74
CA GLY A 177 -10.73 12.01 -1.31
C GLY A 177 -9.91 13.31 -1.25
N LEU A 178 -10.12 14.16 -2.24
CA LEU A 178 -9.45 15.44 -2.44
C LEU A 178 -10.46 16.59 -2.48
N THR A 179 -10.05 17.74 -1.97
CA THR A 179 -10.67 19.02 -2.33
C THR A 179 -10.34 19.39 -3.78
N THR A 180 -11.10 20.31 -4.37
CA THR A 180 -10.84 20.80 -5.74
C THR A 180 -9.42 21.37 -5.88
N ASN A 181 -8.92 22.09 -4.86
CA ASN A 181 -7.59 22.68 -4.92
C ASN A 181 -6.50 21.61 -4.85
N GLU A 182 -6.64 20.62 -3.98
CA GLU A 182 -5.67 19.51 -3.90
C GLU A 182 -5.67 18.69 -5.20
N ALA A 183 -6.84 18.45 -5.79
CA ALA A 183 -6.94 17.79 -7.09
C ALA A 183 -6.26 18.61 -8.21
N LEU A 184 -6.46 19.93 -8.23
CA LEU A 184 -5.85 20.82 -9.22
C LEU A 184 -4.32 20.79 -9.12
N GLU A 185 -3.78 20.94 -7.92
CA GLU A 185 -2.33 20.92 -7.69
C GLU A 185 -1.73 19.55 -8.03
N ARG A 186 -2.42 18.45 -7.69
CA ARG A 186 -2.02 17.11 -8.07
C ARG A 186 -1.92 16.93 -9.58
N VAL A 187 -2.92 17.39 -10.34
CA VAL A 187 -2.94 17.31 -11.81
C VAL A 187 -1.84 18.17 -12.43
N LYS A 188 -1.59 19.38 -11.90
CA LYS A 188 -0.48 20.24 -12.35
C LYS A 188 0.88 19.59 -12.15
N LEU A 189 1.04 18.76 -11.12
CA LEU A 189 2.24 17.96 -10.88
C LEU A 189 2.33 16.70 -11.77
N GLY A 190 1.41 16.52 -12.72
CA GLY A 190 1.39 15.37 -13.61
C GLY A 190 0.87 14.09 -12.96
N LYS A 191 0.23 14.17 -11.78
CA LYS A 191 -0.31 13.02 -11.06
C LYS A 191 -1.81 12.84 -11.34
N ASP A 192 -2.24 11.60 -11.36
CA ASP A 192 -3.61 11.24 -11.74
C ASP A 192 -4.64 11.56 -10.66
N VAL A 193 -5.87 11.82 -11.10
CA VAL A 193 -7.04 12.05 -10.24
C VAL A 193 -8.23 11.27 -10.76
N PHE A 194 -9.12 10.86 -9.86
CA PHE A 194 -10.40 10.28 -10.20
C PHE A 194 -11.52 11.26 -9.86
N GLY A 195 -12.25 11.72 -10.87
CA GLY A 195 -13.48 12.48 -10.71
C GLY A 195 -14.66 11.55 -10.49
N GLN A 196 -15.51 11.87 -9.52
CA GLN A 196 -16.71 11.09 -9.22
C GLN A 196 -17.66 10.94 -10.43
N THR A 197 -17.63 11.92 -11.33
CA THR A 197 -18.39 11.91 -12.58
C THR A 197 -17.50 12.36 -13.73
N GLN A 198 -17.94 12.10 -14.96
CA GLN A 198 -17.33 12.64 -16.17
C GLN A 198 -17.17 14.17 -16.11
N SER A 199 -18.18 14.86 -15.58
CA SER A 199 -18.15 16.33 -15.46
C SER A 199 -17.01 16.80 -14.55
N TYR A 200 -16.81 16.14 -13.40
CA TYR A 200 -15.73 16.50 -12.49
C TYR A 200 -14.35 16.24 -13.12
N ALA A 201 -14.15 15.08 -13.75
CA ALA A 201 -12.91 14.78 -14.46
C ALA A 201 -12.59 15.81 -15.55
N MET A 202 -13.60 16.20 -16.34
CA MET A 202 -13.46 17.22 -17.37
C MET A 202 -13.12 18.60 -16.77
N VAL A 203 -13.82 19.01 -15.71
CA VAL A 203 -13.61 20.30 -15.04
C VAL A 203 -12.18 20.42 -14.52
N ILE A 204 -11.67 19.40 -13.82
CA ILE A 204 -10.32 19.49 -13.23
C ILE A 204 -9.22 19.46 -14.30
N ALA A 205 -9.40 18.69 -15.39
CA ALA A 205 -8.50 18.71 -16.53
C ALA A 205 -8.46 20.11 -17.18
N ASN A 206 -9.63 20.72 -17.39
CA ASN A 206 -9.74 22.06 -17.93
C ASN A 206 -9.08 23.12 -17.02
N LEU A 207 -9.32 23.05 -15.71
CA LEU A 207 -8.72 23.98 -14.75
C LEU A 207 -7.19 23.87 -14.69
N ALA A 208 -6.64 22.67 -14.85
CA ALA A 208 -5.20 22.44 -14.80
C ALA A 208 -4.48 22.91 -16.08
N GLY A 209 -5.06 22.64 -17.26
CA GLY A 209 -4.43 22.93 -18.56
C GLY A 209 -4.85 24.24 -19.22
N GLY A 210 -6.03 24.77 -18.90
CA GLY A 210 -6.74 25.76 -19.73
C GLY A 210 -7.49 25.13 -20.92
N GLY A 211 -7.61 23.81 -20.91
CA GLY A 211 -8.23 22.97 -21.94
C GLY A 211 -8.02 21.48 -21.60
N TYR A 212 -8.59 20.58 -22.40
CA TYR A 212 -8.48 19.13 -22.22
C TYR A 212 -8.61 18.38 -23.55
N THR A 213 -8.23 17.09 -23.58
CA THR A 213 -8.41 16.21 -24.76
C THR A 213 -9.83 15.68 -24.88
N ASN A 214 -10.17 14.92 -25.93
CA ASN A 214 -11.41 14.14 -25.92
C ASN A 214 -11.30 13.02 -24.87
N PRO A 215 -12.42 12.45 -24.40
CA PRO A 215 -12.35 11.31 -23.51
C PRO A 215 -11.61 10.14 -24.17
N GLU A 216 -10.64 9.59 -23.46
CA GLU A 216 -9.78 8.50 -23.91
C GLU A 216 -9.95 7.28 -22.99
N ILE A 217 -9.79 6.08 -23.54
CA ILE A 217 -9.69 4.83 -22.79
C ILE A 217 -8.64 3.95 -23.45
N HIS A 218 -7.77 3.35 -22.65
CA HIS A 218 -6.69 2.50 -23.17
C HIS A 218 -7.20 1.07 -23.37
N GLY A 219 -7.99 0.86 -24.42
CA GLY A 219 -8.50 -0.46 -24.79
C GLY A 219 -9.52 -1.04 -23.79
N ASN A 220 -9.72 -2.36 -23.87
CA ASN A 220 -10.63 -3.10 -22.97
C ASN A 220 -9.84 -3.72 -21.81
N ILE A 221 -9.12 -2.88 -21.07
CA ILE A 221 -8.36 -3.32 -19.90
C ILE A 221 -9.32 -3.29 -18.68
N PRO A 222 -9.49 -4.41 -17.96
CA PRO A 222 -10.26 -4.41 -16.72
C PRO A 222 -9.77 -3.32 -15.77
N PHE A 223 -10.70 -2.62 -15.14
CA PHE A 223 -10.37 -1.62 -14.11
C PHE A 223 -9.56 -0.42 -14.62
N TYR A 224 -9.53 -0.19 -15.92
CA TYR A 224 -9.02 1.03 -16.54
C TYR A 224 -10.17 1.90 -17.03
N PHE A 225 -10.20 3.15 -16.59
CA PHE A 225 -11.35 4.02 -16.81
C PHE A 225 -11.16 4.99 -17.98
N TYR A 226 -12.29 5.48 -18.48
CA TYR A 226 -12.26 6.67 -19.32
C TYR A 226 -11.63 7.83 -18.56
N HIS A 227 -10.85 8.64 -19.28
CA HIS A 227 -10.17 9.78 -18.70
C HIS A 227 -10.00 10.90 -19.71
N TYR A 228 -9.62 12.06 -19.18
CA TYR A 228 -9.19 13.22 -19.94
C TYR A 228 -7.73 13.52 -19.62
N HIS A 229 -6.99 14.04 -20.58
CA HIS A 229 -5.73 14.70 -20.32
C HIS A 229 -5.91 16.22 -20.29
N PRO A 230 -5.32 16.94 -19.32
CA PRO A 230 -5.23 18.40 -19.37
C PRO A 230 -4.41 18.85 -20.58
N LYS A 231 -4.77 20.00 -21.17
CA LYS A 231 -4.10 20.54 -22.34
C LYS A 231 -3.80 22.02 -22.17
N SER A 232 -2.53 22.39 -22.34
CA SER A 232 -2.07 23.78 -22.36
C SER A 232 -1.54 24.14 -23.74
N GLY A 233 -2.31 24.94 -24.50
CA GLY A 233 -2.01 25.21 -25.90
C GLY A 233 -2.09 23.92 -26.72
N THR A 234 -0.97 23.49 -27.31
CA THR A 234 -0.86 22.20 -28.03
C THR A 234 -0.34 21.06 -27.16
N ASN A 235 0.13 21.35 -25.95
CA ASN A 235 0.81 20.38 -25.09
C ASN A 235 -0.22 19.60 -24.26
N ILE A 236 -0.14 18.27 -24.34
CA ILE A 236 -0.95 17.35 -23.53
C ILE A 236 -0.15 17.02 -22.27
N MET A 237 -0.74 17.23 -21.11
CA MET A 237 -0.14 16.92 -19.82
C MET A 237 -0.28 15.42 -19.50
N PRO A 238 0.69 14.79 -18.82
CA PRO A 238 0.69 13.35 -18.59
C PRO A 238 -0.41 12.89 -17.63
N ALA A 239 -0.86 13.76 -16.72
CA ALA A 239 -1.89 13.44 -15.73
C ALA A 239 -3.18 12.95 -16.41
N GLN A 240 -3.74 11.89 -15.86
CA GLN A 240 -5.02 11.33 -16.29
C GLN A 240 -6.11 11.72 -15.28
N CYS A 241 -7.15 12.37 -15.79
CA CYS A 241 -8.34 12.71 -15.03
C CYS A 241 -9.42 11.68 -15.32
N PHE A 242 -9.43 10.59 -14.55
CA PHE A 242 -10.32 9.44 -14.71
C PHE A 242 -11.75 9.71 -14.25
N TYR A 243 -12.71 8.96 -14.78
CA TYR A 243 -14.07 8.90 -14.28
C TYR A 243 -14.72 7.55 -14.58
N ALA A 244 -15.68 7.15 -13.74
CA ALA A 244 -16.61 6.09 -14.11
C ALA A 244 -17.59 6.66 -15.15
N ALA A 245 -17.51 6.22 -16.40
CA ALA A 245 -18.59 6.47 -17.35
C ALA A 245 -19.88 5.86 -16.76
N ASN A 246 -21.02 6.55 -16.90
CA ASN A 246 -22.33 6.09 -16.43
C ASN A 246 -22.61 4.69 -16.97
N THR A 247 -22.15 3.68 -16.25
CA THR A 247 -22.43 2.29 -16.50
C THR A 247 -23.37 1.93 -15.37
N PRO A 248 -24.66 1.72 -15.63
CA PRO A 248 -25.45 0.94 -14.69
C PRO A 248 -24.85 -0.47 -14.74
N ILE A 249 -23.95 -0.77 -13.80
CA ILE A 249 -23.39 -2.10 -13.66
C ILE A 249 -24.48 -2.92 -12.96
N ARG A 250 -25.16 -3.76 -13.74
CA ARG A 250 -26.01 -4.85 -13.24
C ARG A 250 -25.16 -5.95 -12.65
#